data_AF-A0A7I9V5B8-F1
#
_entry.id   AF-A0A7I9V5B8-F1
#
_cell.length_a   1.000
_cell.length_b   1.000
_cell.length_c   1.000
_cell.angle_alpha   90.00
_cell.angle_beta   90.00
_cell.angle_gamma   90.00
#
_symmetry.space_group_name_H-M   'P 1'
#
loop_
_entity.id
_entity.type
_entity.pdbx_description
1 polymer ?
#
loop_
_entity_poly.entity_id
_entity_poly.type
_entity_poly.pdbx_seq_one_letter_code
_entity_poly.pdbx_strand_id
1 'polypeptide(L)'
;MGLGELMTGGGVGPSPSERAMQARFDQIDALREQALELERQAVADRHPPLRTAGSYRQMLTEAEADDLERKALRLRRQAAELEWELGK
;
A
#
# COMPACT_ATOMS: atom_id res chain seq x y z
N MET A 1 6.66 -3.71 58.24
CA MET A 1 7.54 -3.58 57.07
C MET A 1 6.75 -4.08 55.88
N GLY A 2 6.24 -3.16 55.06
CA GLY A 2 5.44 -3.48 53.89
C GLY A 2 6.35 -3.92 52.76
N LEU A 3 6.24 -5.18 52.34
CA LEU A 3 6.80 -5.63 51.08
C LEU A 3 5.85 -5.14 49.99
N GLY A 4 6.19 -3.99 49.42
CA GLY A 4 5.61 -3.53 48.17
C GLY A 4 6.15 -4.39 47.05
N GLU A 5 5.27 -5.00 46.28
CA GLU A 5 5.53 -5.50 44.92
C GLU A 5 4.24 -6.12 44.38
N LEU A 6 3.26 -5.27 44.04
CA LEU A 6 2.16 -5.66 43.14
C LEU A 6 1.79 -4.45 42.28
N MET A 7 2.80 -3.90 41.58
CA MET A 7 2.52 -3.03 40.44
C MET A 7 2.12 -3.93 39.27
N THR A 8 0.82 -4.17 39.21
CA THR A 8 0.05 -4.49 38.01
C THR A 8 0.61 -3.78 36.78
N GLY A 9 1.11 -4.56 35.85
CA GLY A 9 1.57 -4.11 34.54
C GLY A 9 1.90 -5.34 33.71
N GLY A 10 0.89 -6.18 33.45
CA GLY A 10 1.03 -7.36 32.61
C GLY A 10 1.54 -6.97 31.23
N GLY A 11 2.85 -7.10 31.04
CA GLY A 11 3.52 -7.07 29.74
C GLY A 11 3.18 -8.32 28.97
N VAL A 12 1.92 -8.46 28.55
CA VAL A 12 1.56 -9.41 27.50
C VAL A 12 1.85 -8.67 26.21
N GLY A 13 3.04 -8.88 25.65
CA GLY A 13 3.30 -8.52 24.25
C GLY A 13 2.21 -9.10 23.36
N PRO A 14 2.00 -8.55 22.15
CA PRO A 14 0.85 -8.90 21.32
C PRO A 14 0.70 -10.42 21.22
N SER A 15 -0.50 -10.88 21.55
CA SER A 15 -0.90 -12.27 21.44
C SER A 15 -0.61 -12.79 20.03
N PRO A 16 -0.39 -14.11 19.83
CA PRO A 16 -0.11 -14.67 18.51
C PRO A 16 -1.13 -14.24 17.43
N SER A 17 -2.39 -14.07 17.82
CA SER A 17 -3.48 -13.53 16.99
C SER A 17 -3.29 -12.06 16.62
N GLU A 18 -2.88 -11.21 17.57
CA GLU A 18 -2.64 -9.78 17.32
C GLU A 18 -1.42 -9.56 16.41
N ARG A 19 -0.36 -10.36 16.57
CA ARG A 19 0.80 -10.33 15.66
C ARG A 19 0.43 -10.76 14.25
N ALA A 20 -0.41 -11.77 14.12
CA ALA A 20 -0.90 -12.21 12.81
C ALA A 20 -1.77 -11.14 12.14
N MET A 21 -2.62 -10.44 12.91
CA MET A 21 -3.39 -9.30 12.40
C MET A 21 -2.49 -8.13 11.99
N GLN A 22 -1.51 -7.74 12.80
CA GLN A 22 -0.55 -6.69 12.46
C GLN A 22 0.16 -6.99 11.15
N ALA A 23 0.67 -8.21 10.96
CA ALA A 23 1.33 -8.59 9.72
C ALA A 23 0.41 -8.50 8.48
N ARG A 24 -0.90 -8.71 8.64
CA ARG A 24 -1.88 -8.55 7.55
C ARG A 24 -2.18 -7.09 7.24
N PHE A 25 -2.28 -6.24 8.27
CA PHE A 25 -2.42 -4.80 8.08
C PHE A 25 -1.17 -4.20 7.42
N ASP A 26 0.03 -4.58 7.88
CA ASP A 26 1.30 -4.18 7.26
C ASP A 26 1.35 -4.60 5.78
N GLN A 27 0.85 -5.79 5.46
CA GLN A 27 0.76 -6.28 4.08
C GLN A 27 -0.19 -5.42 3.22
N ILE A 28 -1.33 -5.01 3.77
CA ILE A 28 -2.30 -4.15 3.08
C ILE A 28 -1.71 -2.77 2.83
N ASP A 29 -1.08 -2.18 3.85
CA ASP A 29 -0.46 -0.85 3.73
C ASP A 29 0.67 -0.85 2.70
N ALA A 30 1.52 -1.88 2.69
CA ALA A 30 2.56 -2.01 1.67
C ALA A 30 2.00 -2.11 0.24
N LEU A 31 0.89 -2.83 0.04
CA LEU A 31 0.24 -2.92 -1.27
C LEU A 31 -0.36 -1.58 -1.71
N ARG A 32 -0.92 -0.82 -0.77
CA ARG A 32 -1.46 0.53 -1.04
C ARG A 32 -0.37 1.52 -1.38
N GLU A 33 0.75 1.51 -0.67
CA GLU A 33 1.91 2.34 -0.97
C GLU A 33 2.48 2.04 -2.35
N GLN A 34 2.64 0.76 -2.71
CA GLN A 34 3.10 0.37 -4.04
C GLN A 34 2.14 0.82 -5.15
N ALA A 35 0.82 0.74 -4.92
CA ALA A 35 -0.15 1.26 -5.86
C ALA A 35 -0.03 2.77 -6.05
N LEU A 36 0.18 3.52 -4.95
CA LEU A 36 0.33 4.97 -4.99
C LEU A 36 1.61 5.39 -5.72
N GLU A 37 2.72 4.68 -5.51
CA GLU A 37 3.99 4.92 -6.22
C GLU A 37 3.81 4.76 -7.74
N LEU A 38 3.11 3.71 -8.18
CA LEU A 38 2.81 3.46 -9.58
C LEU A 38 1.89 4.54 -10.18
N GLU A 39 0.90 5.02 -9.43
CA GLU A 39 0.06 6.15 -9.86
C GLU A 39 0.88 7.44 -10.00
N ARG A 40 1.80 7.70 -9.08
CA ARG A 40 2.70 8.86 -9.17
C ARG A 40 3.60 8.78 -10.41
N GLN A 41 4.11 7.60 -10.73
CA GLN A 41 4.89 7.37 -11.96
C GLN A 41 4.04 7.59 -13.20
N ALA A 42 2.82 7.03 -13.25
CA ALA A 42 1.90 7.21 -14.37
C ALA A 42 1.55 8.70 -14.62
N VAL A 43 1.34 9.48 -13.56
CA VAL A 43 1.06 10.92 -13.64
C VAL A 43 2.30 11.71 -14.06
N ALA A 44 3.49 11.35 -13.57
CA ALA A 44 4.74 11.98 -13.97
C ALA A 44 5.05 11.75 -15.47
N ASP A 45 4.82 10.54 -15.98
CA ASP A 45 4.99 10.21 -17.40
C ASP A 45 3.95 10.89 -18.29
N ARG A 46 2.73 11.13 -17.79
CA ARG A 46 1.67 11.88 -18.48
C ARG A 46 1.90 13.38 -18.54
N HIS A 47 2.64 13.95 -17.58
CA HIS A 47 2.90 15.39 -17.50
C HIS A 47 4.38 15.74 -17.69
N PRO A 48 4.97 15.49 -18.87
CA PRO A 48 6.25 16.10 -19.22
C PRO A 48 6.07 17.62 -19.28
N PRO A 49 6.92 18.41 -18.61
CA PRO A 49 6.87 19.87 -18.71
C PRO A 49 7.19 20.23 -20.16
N LEU A 50 6.21 20.77 -20.89
CA LEU A 50 6.32 21.10 -22.31
C LEU A 50 6.53 19.88 -23.24
N ARG A 51 5.47 19.20 -23.68
CA ARG A 51 5.54 18.40 -24.93
C ARG A 51 4.49 18.84 -25.94
N THR A 52 5.01 19.61 -26.88
CA THR A 52 4.63 19.71 -28.30
C THR A 52 3.81 18.49 -28.73
N ALA A 53 2.54 18.73 -29.00
CA ALA A 53 1.59 17.73 -29.49
C ALA A 53 2.04 17.19 -30.86
N GLY A 54 2.11 15.86 -31.00
CA GLY A 54 2.10 15.20 -32.32
C GLY A 54 3.22 14.21 -32.63
N SER A 55 3.91 13.61 -31.65
CA SER A 55 4.92 12.57 -31.95
C SER A 55 4.55 11.21 -31.36
N TYR A 56 4.90 10.12 -32.07
CA TYR A 56 4.81 8.71 -31.65
C TYR A 56 5.31 8.47 -30.21
N ARG A 57 6.29 9.25 -29.77
CA ARG A 57 6.83 9.20 -28.42
C ARG A 57 5.81 9.61 -27.35
N GLN A 58 4.73 10.35 -27.66
CA GLN A 58 3.65 10.66 -26.71
C GLN A 58 2.75 9.45 -26.50
N MET A 59 2.34 8.78 -27.59
CA MET A 59 1.56 7.54 -27.53
C MET A 59 2.29 6.44 -26.75
N LEU A 60 3.62 6.35 -26.87
CA LEU A 60 4.42 5.40 -26.09
C LEU A 60 4.35 5.71 -24.58
N THR A 61 4.55 6.96 -24.17
CA THR A 61 4.41 7.38 -22.75
C THR A 61 2.99 7.18 -22.21
N GLU A 62 1.96 7.37 -23.04
CA GLU A 62 0.57 7.08 -22.63
C GLU A 62 0.34 5.59 -22.43
N ALA A 63 0.86 4.74 -23.32
CA ALA A 63 0.78 3.29 -23.16
C ALA A 63 1.55 2.77 -21.92
N GLU A 64 2.68 3.40 -21.60
CA GLU A 64 3.45 3.12 -20.38
C GLU A 64 2.68 3.56 -19.12
N ALA A 65 2.08 4.75 -19.12
CA ALA A 65 1.24 5.24 -18.03
C ALA A 65 0.01 4.34 -17.82
N ASP A 66 -0.66 3.92 -18.89
CA ASP A 66 -1.79 2.99 -18.82
C ASP A 66 -1.39 1.63 -18.21
N ASP A 67 -0.16 1.16 -18.47
CA ASP A 67 0.33 -0.09 -17.88
C ASP A 67 0.62 0.03 -16.39
N LEU A 68 1.18 1.17 -15.97
CA LEU A 68 1.39 1.50 -14.56
C LEU A 68 0.06 1.62 -13.81
N GLU A 69 -0.95 2.26 -14.40
CA GLU A 69 -2.29 2.36 -13.84
C GLU A 69 -2.97 0.99 -13.69
N ARG A 70 -2.86 0.11 -14.70
CA ARG A 70 -3.33 -1.29 -14.61
C ARG A 70 -2.63 -2.07 -13.50
N LYS A 71 -1.34 -1.84 -13.27
CA LYS A 71 -0.59 -2.47 -12.16
C LYS A 71 -1.08 -1.94 -10.80
N ALA A 72 -1.27 -0.63 -10.65
CA ALA A 72 -1.80 -0.02 -9.43
C ALA A 72 -3.20 -0.56 -9.07
N LEU A 73 -4.09 -0.69 -10.07
CA LEU A 73 -5.44 -1.24 -9.86
C LEU A 73 -5.42 -2.69 -9.37
N ARG A 74 -4.48 -3.52 -9.87
CA ARG A 74 -4.32 -4.90 -9.38
C ARG A 74 -3.90 -4.94 -7.92
N LEU A 75 -2.94 -4.12 -7.51
CA LEU A 75 -2.49 -4.04 -6.12
C LEU A 75 -3.61 -3.57 -5.19
N ARG A 76 -4.38 -2.55 -5.60
CA ARG A 76 -5.57 -2.12 -4.85
C ARG A 76 -6.61 -3.21 -4.68
N ARG A 77 -6.83 -4.02 -5.72
CA ARG A 77 -7.74 -5.17 -5.65
C ARG A 77 -7.25 -6.22 -4.65
N GLN A 78 -5.96 -6.52 -4.63
CA GLN A 78 -5.35 -7.44 -3.66
C GLN A 78 -5.45 -6.89 -2.23
N ALA A 79 -5.23 -5.59 -2.04
CA ALA A 79 -5.41 -4.94 -0.74
C ALA A 79 -6.87 -5.06 -0.26
N ALA A 80 -7.85 -4.76 -1.12
CA ALA A 80 -9.27 -4.86 -0.78
C ALA A 80 -9.73 -6.29 -0.46
N GLU A 81 -9.15 -7.30 -1.12
CA GLU A 81 -9.40 -8.71 -0.82
C GLU A 81 -8.85 -9.09 0.56
N LEU A 82 -7.65 -8.63 0.91
CA LEU A 82 -7.08 -8.84 2.25
C LEU A 82 -7.89 -8.12 3.34
N GLU A 83 -8.39 -6.91 3.06
CA GLU A 83 -9.28 -6.18 3.97
C GLU A 83 -10.62 -6.91 4.17
N TRP A 84 -11.18 -7.48 3.11
CA TRP A 84 -12.40 -8.27 3.18
C TRP A 84 -12.23 -9.52 4.04
N GLU A 85 -11.09 -10.22 3.91
CA GLU A 85 -10.78 -11.40 4.72
C GLU A 85 -10.49 -11.08 6.20
N LEU A 86 -10.00 -9.86 6.51
CA LEU A 86 -9.83 -9.40 7.90
C LEU A 86 -11.16 -9.01 8.57
N GLY A 87 -12.18 -8.67 7.78
CA GLY A 87 -13.50 -8.29 8.27
C GLY A 87 -14.48 -9.45 8.46
N LYS A 88 -14.08 -10.68 8.13
CA LYS A 88 -14.85 -11.91 8.35
C LYS A 88 -14.56 -12.53 9.72
#